data_AF-A0A4W6CCV3-F1
#
_entry.id   AF-A0A4W6CCV3-F1
#
_cell.length_a   1.000
_cell.length_b   1.000
_cell.length_c   1.000
_cell.angle_alpha   90.00
_cell.angle_beta   90.00
_cell.angle_gamma   90.00
#
_symmetry.space_group_name_H-M   'P 1'
#
loop_
_entity.id
_entity.type
_entity.pdbx_description
1 polymer ?
#
loop_
_entity_poly.entity_id
_entity_poly.type
_entity_poly.pdbx_seq_one_letter_code
_entity_poly.pdbx_strand_id
1 'polypeptide(L)'
;MDRLKLSRIDEELESSEVAALCFLCCDVVSRKRLERIGDAKQLFLRLEEKGLLDNPVFLSQLLHTIRRADLLNLLETDSRQPEETDASPVLSTYRVMLYRIYEDMTEENLKNMKFLLNGKLGRRQIEAIHTNPTGKYT
;
A
#
# COMPACT_ATOMS: atom_id res chain seq x y z
N MET A 1 18.21 -3.85 -3.94
CA MET A 1 18.29 -3.29 -2.57
C MET A 1 18.87 -4.32 -1.59
N ASP A 2 19.35 -3.93 -0.40
CA ASP A 2 19.87 -4.85 0.62
C ASP A 2 18.76 -5.71 1.25
N ARG A 3 18.95 -7.03 1.28
CA ARG A 3 17.99 -8.01 1.85
C ARG A 3 17.82 -7.84 3.35
N LEU A 4 18.85 -7.39 4.08
CA LEU A 4 18.74 -7.15 5.51
C LEU A 4 17.81 -5.98 5.82
N LYS A 5 17.88 -4.90 5.02
CA LYS A 5 16.95 -3.76 5.11
C LYS A 5 15.51 -4.20 4.86
N LEU A 6 15.28 -4.98 3.80
CA LEU A 6 13.95 -5.50 3.46
C LEU A 6 13.36 -6.40 4.56
N SER A 7 14.18 -7.23 5.22
CA SER A 7 13.73 -8.05 6.36
C SER A 7 13.28 -7.19 7.54
N ARG A 8 14.04 -6.15 7.89
CA ARG A 8 13.67 -5.24 8.98
C ARG A 8 12.40 -4.47 8.70
N ILE A 9 12.21 -4.02 7.45
CA ILE A 9 10.98 -3.36 7.04
C ILE A 9 9.78 -4.32 7.13
N ASP A 10 9.95 -5.57 6.69
CA ASP A 10 8.91 -6.61 6.80
C ASP A 10 8.51 -6.89 8.26
N GLU A 11 9.49 -6.98 9.16
CA GLU A 11 9.26 -7.22 10.60
C GLU A 11 8.46 -6.10 11.29
N GLU A 12 8.58 -4.87 10.79
CA GLU A 12 7.93 -3.69 11.36
C GLU A 12 6.58 -3.35 10.71
N LEU A 13 6.19 -4.05 9.64
CA LEU A 13 4.92 -3.82 8.94
C LEU A 13 3.82 -4.75 9.46
N GLU A 14 2.71 -4.16 9.89
CA GLU A 14 1.50 -4.89 10.26
C GLU A 14 0.77 -5.44 9.02
N SER A 15 -0.07 -6.45 9.22
CA SER A 15 -0.87 -7.05 8.14
C SER A 15 -1.79 -6.05 7.43
N SER A 16 -2.29 -5.05 8.16
CA SER A 16 -3.10 -3.94 7.63
C SER A 16 -2.29 -3.06 6.66
N GLU A 17 -1.03 -2.80 6.99
CA GLU A 17 -0.10 -2.02 6.17
C GLU A 17 0.35 -2.82 4.95
N VAL A 18 0.62 -4.12 5.10
CA VAL A 18 0.90 -5.01 3.96
C VAL A 18 -0.28 -5.02 2.99
N ALA A 19 -1.52 -5.08 3.48
CA ALA A 19 -2.71 -4.99 2.64
C ALA A 19 -2.81 -3.63 1.90
N ALA A 20 -2.47 -2.53 2.57
CA ALA A 20 -2.40 -1.20 1.95
C ALA A 20 -1.33 -1.14 0.86
N LEU A 21 -0.12 -1.67 1.11
CA LEU A 21 0.95 -1.76 0.10
C LEU A 21 0.52 -2.60 -1.11
N CYS A 22 -0.14 -3.73 -0.88
CA CYS A 22 -0.71 -4.55 -1.95
C CYS A 22 -1.75 -3.77 -2.78
N PHE A 23 -2.62 -3.00 -2.15
CA PHE A 23 -3.58 -2.13 -2.85
C PHE A 23 -2.88 -1.09 -3.73
N LEU A 24 -1.86 -0.42 -3.21
CA LEU A 24 -1.08 0.58 -3.95
C LEU A 24 -0.34 -0.03 -5.15
N CYS A 25 0.08 -1.31 -5.04
CA CYS A 25 0.79 -2.03 -6.09
C CYS A 25 -0.11 -2.68 -7.15
N CYS A 26 -1.44 -2.51 -7.11
CA CYS A 26 -2.38 -3.16 -8.03
C CYS A 26 -2.19 -2.84 -9.52
N ASP A 27 -1.53 -1.72 -9.84
CA ASP A 27 -1.27 -1.32 -11.22
C ASP A 27 0.05 -1.89 -11.77
N VAL A 28 0.92 -2.43 -10.89
CA VAL A 28 2.25 -2.97 -11.25
C VAL A 28 2.38 -4.47 -11.00
N VAL A 29 1.63 -5.02 -10.05
CA VAL A 29 1.55 -6.46 -9.75
C VAL A 29 0.11 -6.92 -9.98
N SER A 30 -0.06 -8.06 -10.67
CA SER A 30 -1.40 -8.56 -10.98
C SER A 30 -2.17 -8.95 -9.72
N ARG A 31 -3.47 -8.65 -9.71
CA ARG A 31 -4.38 -8.90 -8.58
C ARG A 31 -4.29 -10.33 -8.04
N LYS A 32 -4.27 -11.34 -8.92
CA LYS A 32 -4.14 -12.77 -8.54
C LYS A 32 -2.86 -13.08 -7.76
N ARG A 33 -1.76 -12.34 -8.01
CA ARG A 33 -0.52 -12.49 -7.26
C ARG A 33 -0.62 -11.79 -5.92
N LEU A 34 -1.18 -10.57 -5.89
CA LEU A 34 -1.37 -9.79 -4.67
C LEU A 34 -2.28 -10.49 -3.65
N GLU A 35 -3.33 -11.16 -4.10
CA GLU A 35 -4.25 -11.94 -3.25
C GLU A 35 -3.57 -13.12 -2.50
N ARG A 36 -2.37 -13.51 -2.91
CA ARG A 36 -1.59 -14.60 -2.28
C ARG A 36 -0.49 -14.09 -1.36
N ILE A 37 -0.33 -12.78 -1.24
CA ILE A 37 0.70 -12.16 -0.41
C ILE A 37 0.21 -12.17 1.04
N GLY A 38 0.96 -12.85 1.91
CA GLY A 38 0.69 -12.87 3.35
C GLY A 38 1.56 -11.90 4.17
N ASP A 39 2.70 -11.47 3.63
CA ASP A 39 3.71 -10.66 4.32
C ASP A 39 4.39 -9.68 3.35
N ALA A 40 5.10 -8.67 3.87
CA ALA A 40 5.73 -7.65 3.04
C ALA A 40 6.89 -8.24 2.24
N LYS A 41 7.61 -9.22 2.78
CA LYS A 41 8.69 -9.95 2.10
C LYS A 41 8.22 -10.56 0.78
N GLN A 42 7.06 -11.21 0.77
CA GLN A 42 6.45 -11.76 -0.44
C GLN A 42 6.13 -10.67 -1.45
N LEU A 43 5.64 -9.51 -1.02
CA LEU A 43 5.44 -8.35 -1.89
C LEU A 43 6.76 -7.85 -2.47
N PHE A 44 7.78 -7.68 -1.65
CA PHE A 44 9.10 -7.20 -2.07
C PHE A 44 9.71 -8.09 -3.14
N LEU A 45 9.57 -9.42 -3.03
CA LEU A 45 9.99 -10.34 -4.09
C LEU A 45 9.29 -10.05 -5.43
N ARG A 46 7.99 -9.71 -5.43
CA ARG A 46 7.26 -9.38 -6.67
C ARG A 46 7.71 -8.05 -7.25
N LEU A 47 8.06 -7.08 -6.41
CA LEU A 47 8.56 -5.78 -6.83
C LEU A 47 10.00 -5.89 -7.37
N GLU A 48 10.85 -6.73 -6.76
CA GLU A 48 12.21 -7.03 -7.23
C GLU A 48 12.20 -7.68 -8.62
N GLU A 49 11.34 -8.67 -8.87
CA GLU A 49 11.16 -9.27 -10.21
C GLU A 49 10.76 -8.26 -11.30
N LYS A 50 10.23 -7.09 -10.91
CA LYS A 50 9.81 -6.01 -11.80
C LYS A 50 10.84 -4.89 -11.91
N GLY A 51 11.99 -4.99 -11.24
CA GLY A 51 12.99 -3.92 -11.14
C GLY A 51 12.55 -2.72 -10.31
N LEU A 52 11.45 -2.84 -9.55
CA LEU A 52 10.89 -1.73 -8.76
C LEU A 52 11.64 -1.53 -7.43
N LEU A 53 12.57 -2.42 -7.08
CA LEU A 53 13.44 -2.31 -5.89
C LEU A 53 14.93 -2.17 -6.27
N ASP A 54 15.21 -1.78 -7.51
CA ASP A 54 16.58 -1.50 -7.98
C ASP A 54 17.15 -0.26 -7.27
N ASN A 55 16.29 0.70 -6.94
CA ASN A 55 16.59 1.87 -6.12
C ASN A 55 15.50 2.04 -5.03
N PRO A 56 15.74 2.87 -3.99
CA PRO A 56 14.80 2.99 -2.88
C PRO A 56 13.59 3.90 -3.18
N VAL A 57 13.51 4.57 -4.34
CA VAL A 57 12.49 5.60 -4.62
C VAL A 57 11.08 5.02 -4.55
N PHE A 58 10.82 3.91 -5.24
CA PHE A 58 9.48 3.32 -5.29
C PHE A 58 9.03 2.82 -3.91
N LEU A 59 9.92 2.16 -3.16
CA LEU A 59 9.61 1.73 -1.80
C LEU A 59 9.43 2.93 -0.85
N SER A 60 10.21 4.00 -1.03
CA SER A 60 10.06 5.23 -0.25
C SER A 60 8.69 5.87 -0.50
N GLN A 61 8.24 5.93 -1.76
CA GLN A 61 6.90 6.41 -2.09
C GLN A 61 5.80 5.56 -1.43
N LEU A 62 5.97 4.24 -1.41
CA LEU A 62 5.04 3.31 -0.75
C LEU A 62 4.96 3.56 0.76
N LEU A 63 6.10 3.55 1.45
CA LEU A 63 6.18 3.75 2.90
C LEU A 63 5.71 5.14 3.31
N HIS A 64 6.06 6.16 2.54
CA HIS A 64 5.56 7.52 2.74
C HIS A 64 4.03 7.58 2.60
N THR A 65 3.45 6.89 1.61
CA THR A 65 2.00 6.89 1.37
C THR A 65 1.24 6.28 2.55
N ILE A 66 1.76 5.21 3.16
CA ILE A 66 1.16 4.57 4.35
C ILE A 66 1.60 5.22 5.68
N ARG A 67 2.23 6.40 5.63
CA ARG A 67 2.70 7.19 6.79
C ARG A 67 3.73 6.50 7.69
N ARG A 68 4.52 5.56 7.16
CA ARG A 68 5.64 4.91 7.86
C ARG A 68 6.96 5.63 7.65
N ALA A 69 7.00 6.89 8.09
CA ALA A 69 8.19 7.73 8.03
C ALA A 69 9.36 7.20 8.88
N ASP A 70 9.05 6.46 9.95
CA ASP A 70 10.02 5.74 10.77
C ASP A 70 10.86 4.76 9.95
N LEU A 71 10.23 4.06 9.00
CA LEU A 71 10.87 3.07 8.13
C LEU A 71 11.66 3.69 6.97
N LEU A 72 11.39 4.96 6.60
CA LEU A 72 12.15 5.65 5.56
C LEU A 72 13.63 5.82 5.93
N ASN A 73 13.94 6.01 7.23
CA ASN A 73 15.31 6.13 7.72
C ASN A 73 16.17 4.88 7.43
N LEU A 74 15.54 3.70 7.31
CA LEU A 74 16.21 2.46 6.94
C LEU A 74 16.66 2.45 5.46
N LEU A 75 16.03 3.28 4.62
CA LEU A 75 16.34 3.43 3.20
C LEU A 75 17.38 4.54 2.95
N GLU A 76 17.33 5.64 3.70
CA GLU A 76 18.17 6.83 3.53
C GLU A 76 19.64 6.66 3.93
N THR A 77 20.00 5.56 4.60
CA THR A 77 21.39 5.29 5.02
C THR A 77 22.34 5.01 3.86
N ASP A 78 21.83 4.77 2.64
CA ASP A 78 22.68 4.76 1.45
C ASP A 78 22.88 6.19 0.94
N SER A 79 24.06 6.73 1.24
CA SER A 79 24.63 8.06 0.92
C SER A 79 24.51 8.62 -0.52
N ARG A 80 23.69 8.04 -1.39
CA ARG A 80 23.28 8.65 -2.67
C ARG A 80 21.79 8.92 -2.61
N GLN A 81 21.42 10.21 -2.58
CA GLN A 81 20.09 10.59 -3.04
C GLN A 81 19.88 9.92 -4.40
N PRO A 82 18.87 9.05 -4.55
CA PRO A 82 18.55 8.52 -5.85
C PRO A 82 18.17 9.72 -6.71
N GLU A 83 18.85 9.90 -7.83
CA GLU A 83 18.41 10.90 -8.81
C GLU A 83 17.03 10.45 -9.28
N GLU A 84 16.01 11.24 -8.95
CA GLU A 84 14.68 11.10 -9.53
C GLU A 84 14.78 11.43 -11.02
N THR A 85 15.14 10.42 -11.81
CA THR A 85 15.10 10.54 -13.28
C THR A 85 13.66 10.40 -13.75
N ASP A 86 13.34 10.98 -14.91
CA ASP A 86 12.01 10.85 -15.55
C ASP A 86 11.60 9.38 -15.80
N ALA A 87 12.54 8.44 -15.72
CA ALA A 87 12.31 7.00 -15.87
C ALA A 87 12.02 6.26 -14.55
N SER A 88 12.10 6.92 -13.40
CA SER A 88 11.84 6.29 -12.11
C SER A 88 10.37 5.83 -12.04
N PRO A 89 10.10 4.58 -11.66
CA PRO A 89 8.73 4.11 -11.52
C PRO A 89 8.02 4.91 -10.43
N VAL A 90 6.85 5.45 -10.77
CA VAL A 90 6.03 6.28 -9.88
C VAL A 90 4.77 5.52 -9.48
N LEU A 91 4.37 5.64 -8.22
CA LEU A 91 3.07 5.16 -7.78
C LEU A 91 1.93 5.85 -8.55
N SER A 92 0.92 5.06 -8.88
CA SER A 92 -0.29 5.54 -9.51
C SER A 92 -0.96 6.62 -8.65
N THR A 93 -1.03 7.85 -9.16
CA THR A 93 -1.69 8.98 -8.47
C THR A 93 -3.14 8.65 -8.12
N TYR A 94 -3.80 7.87 -8.97
CA TYR A 94 -5.16 7.39 -8.71
C TYR A 94 -5.22 6.45 -7.50
N ARG A 95 -4.27 5.51 -7.37
CA ARG A 95 -4.20 4.61 -6.20
C ARG A 95 -3.92 5.37 -4.92
N VAL A 96 -2.99 6.32 -4.96
CA VAL A 96 -2.67 7.18 -3.81
C VAL A 96 -3.89 7.98 -3.38
N MET A 97 -4.64 8.57 -4.34
CA MET A 97 -5.88 9.29 -4.04
C MET A 97 -6.91 8.38 -3.35
N LEU A 98 -7.17 7.19 -3.91
CA LEU A 98 -8.13 6.25 -3.32
C LEU A 98 -7.72 5.80 -1.92
N TYR A 99 -6.43 5.56 -1.70
CA TYR A 99 -5.90 5.18 -0.39
C TYR A 99 -6.10 6.32 0.63
N ARG A 100 -5.80 7.57 0.27
CA ARG A 100 -6.03 8.73 1.15
C ARG A 100 -7.50 8.89 1.52
N ILE A 101 -8.40 8.72 0.54
CA ILE A 101 -9.85 8.73 0.79
C ILE A 101 -10.23 7.61 1.78
N TYR A 102 -9.66 6.42 1.63
CA TYR A 102 -9.89 5.30 2.54
C TYR A 102 -9.34 5.59 3.95
N GLU A 103 -8.14 6.15 4.06
CA GLU A 103 -7.51 6.48 5.33
C GLU A 103 -8.29 7.55 6.11
N ASP A 104 -8.79 8.57 5.42
CA ASP A 104 -9.60 9.66 6.01
C ASP A 104 -11.09 9.26 6.21
N MET A 105 -11.47 8.02 5.87
CA MET A 105 -12.85 7.55 5.95
C MET A 105 -13.24 7.22 7.40
N THR A 106 -14.17 7.99 7.97
CA THR A 106 -14.80 7.66 9.24
C THR A 106 -15.98 6.70 9.05
N GLU A 107 -16.45 6.06 10.12
CA GLU A 107 -17.67 5.25 10.08
C GLU A 107 -18.90 6.06 9.65
N GLU A 108 -18.97 7.33 10.05
CA GLU A 108 -20.02 8.26 9.63
C GLU A 108 -19.94 8.56 8.13
N ASN A 109 -18.73 8.85 7.62
CA ASN A 109 -18.50 9.06 6.18
C ASN A 109 -18.94 7.83 5.39
N LEU A 110 -18.59 6.63 5.86
CA LEU A 110 -18.99 5.38 5.21
C LEU A 110 -20.51 5.17 5.24
N LYS A 111 -21.17 5.44 6.37
CA LYS A 111 -22.63 5.34 6.51
C LYS A 111 -23.33 6.28 5.53
N ASN A 112 -22.84 7.51 5.43
CA ASN A 112 -23.37 8.51 4.50
C ASN A 112 -23.13 8.08 3.04
N MET A 113 -21.94 7.57 2.72
CA MET A 113 -21.63 7.04 1.38
C MET A 113 -22.56 5.89 1.00
N LYS A 114 -22.81 4.94 1.90
CA LYS A 114 -23.77 3.84 1.69
C LYS A 114 -25.17 4.36 1.39
N PHE A 115 -25.64 5.35 2.14
CA PHE A 115 -26.95 5.97 1.94
C PHE A 115 -27.05 6.64 0.55
N LEU A 116 -26.06 7.44 0.17
CA LEU A 116 -26.00 8.12 -1.12
C LEU A 116 -25.95 7.15 -2.31
N LEU A 117 -25.36 5.98 -2.12
CA LEU A 117 -25.22 4.95 -3.16
C LEU A 117 -26.34 3.92 -3.17
N ASN A 118 -27.33 4.00 -2.28
CA ASN A 118 -28.41 3.03 -2.16
C ASN A 118 -29.27 2.86 -3.43
N GLY A 119 -29.33 3.89 -4.29
CA GLY A 119 -29.99 3.82 -5.60
C GLY A 119 -29.08 3.44 -6.77
N LYS A 120 -27.76 3.31 -6.56
CA LYS A 120 -26.76 3.04 -7.60
C LYS A 120 -26.07 1.69 -7.43
N LEU A 121 -25.97 1.19 -6.20
CA LEU A 121 -25.37 -0.09 -5.86
C LEU A 121 -26.45 -1.07 -5.38
N GLY A 122 -26.25 -2.36 -5.63
CA GLY A 122 -27.16 -3.38 -5.14
C GLY A 122 -27.09 -3.53 -3.62
N ARG A 123 -28.22 -3.84 -2.98
CA ARG A 123 -28.31 -4.00 -1.50
C ARG A 123 -27.23 -4.92 -0.92
N ARG A 124 -26.98 -6.06 -1.59
CA ARG A 124 -25.92 -7.02 -1.19
C ARG A 124 -24.51 -6.42 -1.23
N GLN A 125 -24.24 -5.54 -2.19
CA GLN A 125 -22.94 -4.87 -2.29
C GLN A 125 -22.76 -3.87 -1.14
N ILE A 126 -23.82 -3.12 -0.81
CA ILE A 126 -23.82 -2.14 0.28
C ILE A 126 -23.63 -2.81 1.64
N GLU A 127 -24.27 -3.95 1.86
CA GLU A 127 -24.16 -4.73 3.09
C GLU A 127 -22.74 -5.33 3.27
N ALA A 128 -22.06 -5.68 2.17
CA ALA A 128 -20.70 -6.21 2.22
C ALA A 128 -19.62 -5.15 2.49
N ILE A 129 -19.90 -3.87 2.24
CA ILE A 129 -18.94 -2.78 2.49
C ILE A 129 -18.77 -2.57 3.99
N HIS A 130 -17.54 -2.61 4.49
CA HIS A 130 -17.19 -2.28 5.85
C HIS A 130 -15.91 -1.43 5.83
N THR A 131 -15.84 -0.41 6.68
CA THR A 131 -14.54 0.12 7.10
C THR A 131 -13.94 -0.89 8.05
N ASN A 132 -12.62 -1.06 8.02
CA ASN A 132 -11.99 -1.78 9.12
C ASN A 132 -12.24 -0.98 10.40
N PRO A 133 -12.93 -1.54 11.41
CA PRO A 133 -12.82 -1.01 12.74
C PRO A 133 -11.35 -1.24 13.13
N THR A 134 -10.67 -0.19 13.58
CA THR A 134 -9.34 -0.29 14.18
C THR A 134 -9.21 -1.55 15.04
N GLY A 135 -8.28 -2.44 14.65
CA GLY A 135 -7.81 -3.57 15.44
C GLY A 135 -8.70 -4.81 15.44
N LYS A 136 -8.42 -5.75 14.52
CA LYS A 136 -8.24 -7.20 14.73
C LYS A 136 -8.44 -7.96 13.42
N TYR A 137 -7.36 -8.56 12.94
CA TYR A 137 -7.42 -9.70 12.03
C TYR A 137 -7.01 -10.95 12.81
N THR A 138 -7.82 -11.99 12.64
CA THR A 138 -7.98 -13.26 13.39
C THR A 138 -8.87 -13.18 14.63
#